data_AF-A0AAD3Y297-F1
#
_entry.id   AF-A0AAD3Y297-F1
#
_cell.length_a   1.000
_cell.length_b   1.000
_cell.length_c   1.000
_cell.angle_alpha   90.00
_cell.angle_beta   90.00
_cell.angle_gamma   90.00
#
_symmetry.space_group_name_H-M   'P 1'
#
loop_
_entity.id
_entity.type
_entity.pdbx_description
1 polymer ?
#
loop_
_entity_poly.entity_id
_entity_poly.type
_entity_poly.pdbx_seq_one_letter_code
_entity_poly.pdbx_strand_id
1 'polypeptide(L)'
;MAPGVRDIASTVTLDKLTEIRAQYQIPESMAIMIPEPHDRALYPSDGFITVYEAHLKGGLRFSVSEEFYDIMRALGMPLARLQPNAMRYLVSLCVFFRCHEKLLNPLVVKVMFRFTQNLDWIVMTPRPEFSSLCGGNPDSTRRW
;
A
#
# COMPACT_ATOMS: atom_id res chain seq x y z
N MET A 1 1.84 20.95 8.81
CA MET A 1 2.24 20.06 9.93
C MET A 1 1.01 19.78 10.76
N ALA A 2 0.69 18.52 11.07
CA ALA A 2 -0.43 18.21 11.95
C ALA A 2 -0.04 18.58 13.41
N PRO A 3 -0.84 19.39 14.12
CA PRO A 3 -0.50 19.83 15.47
C PRO A 3 -0.52 18.64 16.45
N GLY A 4 0.57 18.45 17.22
CA GLY A 4 0.65 17.49 18.32
C GLY A 4 1.49 16.22 18.08
N VAL A 5 2.10 16.04 16.90
CA VAL A 5 2.99 14.89 16.64
C VAL A 5 4.40 15.21 17.13
N ARG A 6 4.92 14.42 18.08
CA ARG A 6 6.30 14.54 18.58
C ARG A 6 7.29 14.04 17.52
N ASP A 7 8.38 14.78 17.34
CA ASP A 7 9.52 14.34 16.52
C ASP A 7 10.31 13.30 17.29
N ILE A 8 10.17 12.03 16.90
CA ILE A 8 10.76 10.89 17.59
C ILE A 8 11.66 10.17 16.60
N ALA A 9 12.93 10.02 16.96
CA ALA A 9 13.87 9.21 16.19
C ALA A 9 13.40 7.76 16.10
N SER A 10 13.59 7.16 14.92
CA SER A 10 13.37 5.73 14.74
C SER A 10 14.28 4.91 15.66
N THR A 11 13.76 3.81 16.19
CA THR A 11 14.53 2.83 16.97
C THR A 11 15.07 1.67 16.10
N VAL A 12 14.81 1.71 14.79
CA VAL A 12 15.27 0.70 13.84
C VAL A 12 16.78 0.77 13.67
N THR A 13 17.46 -0.37 13.76
CA THR A 13 18.90 -0.50 13.55
C THR A 13 19.24 -0.91 12.11
N LEU A 14 20.50 -0.74 11.71
CA LEU A 14 21.00 -1.19 10.40
C LEU A 14 20.89 -2.72 10.24
N ASP A 15 21.15 -3.48 11.31
CA ASP A 15 20.96 -4.94 11.31
C ASP A 15 19.50 -5.28 11.03
N LYS A 16 18.57 -4.56 11.64
CA LYS A 16 17.14 -4.78 11.41
C LYS A 16 16.73 -4.47 9.97
N LEU A 17 17.32 -3.44 9.35
CA LEU A 17 17.10 -3.17 7.92
C LEU A 17 17.61 -4.31 7.04
N THR A 18 18.77 -4.87 7.38
CA THR A 18 19.35 -6.02 6.66
C THR A 18 18.46 -7.26 6.78
N GLU A 19 17.94 -7.53 7.97
CA GLU A 19 16.95 -8.59 8.20
C GLU A 19 15.67 -8.38 7.37
N ILE A 20 15.09 -7.17 7.39
CA ILE A 20 13.88 -6.83 6.63
C ILE A 20 14.12 -7.02 5.13
N ARG A 21 15.27 -6.56 4.61
CA ARG A 21 15.65 -6.72 3.21
C ARG A 21 15.68 -8.21 2.82
N ALA A 22 16.35 -9.04 3.60
CA ALA A 22 16.45 -10.47 3.36
C ALA A 22 15.09 -11.18 3.47
N GLN A 23 14.34 -10.88 4.55
CA GLN A 23 13.04 -11.50 4.84
C GLN A 23 12.01 -11.24 3.75
N TYR A 24 11.97 -10.02 3.21
CA TYR A 24 10.98 -9.61 2.22
C TYR A 24 11.53 -9.49 0.80
N GLN A 25 12.76 -9.97 0.58
CA GLN A 25 13.43 -10.05 -0.73
C GLN A 25 13.47 -8.69 -1.45
N ILE A 26 13.78 -7.62 -0.71
CA ILE A 26 13.81 -6.27 -1.28
C ILE A 26 15.08 -6.15 -2.16
N PRO A 27 14.95 -5.79 -3.45
CA PRO A 27 16.09 -5.71 -4.38
C PRO A 27 17.15 -4.71 -3.92
N GLU A 28 18.44 -5.02 -4.12
CA GLU A 28 19.56 -4.11 -3.82
C GLU A 28 19.49 -2.78 -4.59
N SER A 29 18.83 -2.78 -5.75
CA SER A 29 18.56 -1.57 -6.52
C SER A 29 17.63 -0.58 -5.81
N MET A 30 16.93 -0.99 -4.76
CA MET A 30 16.05 -0.14 -3.98
C MET A 30 16.72 0.28 -2.68
N ALA A 31 16.80 1.60 -2.46
CA ALA A 31 17.25 2.16 -1.20
C ALA A 31 16.23 1.89 -0.09
N ILE A 32 16.72 1.49 1.09
CA ILE A 32 15.92 1.42 2.33
C ILE A 32 16.61 2.35 3.32
N MET A 33 15.84 3.25 3.92
CA MET A 33 16.37 4.27 4.84
C MET A 33 15.66 4.20 6.19
N ILE A 34 16.39 4.55 7.24
CA ILE A 34 15.81 4.82 8.56
C ILE A 34 15.16 6.21 8.48
N PRO A 35 13.87 6.36 8.82
CA PRO A 35 13.23 7.66 8.78
C PRO A 35 13.82 8.60 9.85
N GLU A 36 13.99 9.86 9.49
CA GLU A 36 14.40 10.94 10.39
C GLU A 36 13.29 11.28 11.40
N PRO A 37 13.59 11.95 12.52
CA PRO A 37 12.58 12.27 13.54
C PRO A 37 11.35 13.03 13.03
N HIS A 38 11.51 13.81 11.96
CA HIS A 38 10.45 14.61 11.34
C HIS A 38 9.77 13.91 10.16
N ASP A 39 10.32 12.80 9.68
CA ASP A 39 9.72 12.02 8.59
C ASP A 39 8.42 11.38 9.05
N ARG A 40 7.47 11.27 8.12
CA ARG A 40 6.16 10.68 8.39
C ARG A 40 5.81 9.72 7.29
N ALA A 41 5.30 8.55 7.65
CA ALA A 41 4.85 7.56 6.67
C ALA A 41 3.79 8.11 5.71
N LEU A 42 2.95 9.05 6.14
CA LEU A 42 1.93 9.67 5.28
C LEU A 42 2.48 10.74 4.32
N TYR A 43 3.72 11.18 4.54
CA TYR A 43 4.37 12.23 3.76
C TYR A 43 5.77 11.73 3.38
N PRO A 44 5.87 10.75 2.46
CA PRO A 44 7.16 10.25 2.01
C PRO A 44 7.94 11.38 1.33
N SER A 45 9.26 11.39 1.53
CA SER A 45 10.17 12.26 0.79
C SER A 45 10.12 11.98 -0.71
N ASP A 46 10.44 12.97 -1.53
CA ASP A 46 10.41 12.83 -2.98
C ASP A 46 11.29 11.68 -3.48
N GLY A 47 10.74 10.83 -4.35
CA GLY A 47 11.40 9.63 -4.86
C GLY A 47 11.33 8.41 -3.93
N PHE A 48 10.77 8.56 -2.73
CA PHE A 48 10.57 7.47 -1.77
C PHE A 48 9.12 7.06 -1.66
N ILE A 49 8.92 5.83 -1.19
CA ILE A 49 7.62 5.34 -0.78
C ILE A 49 7.71 4.72 0.60
N THR A 50 6.60 4.83 1.32
CA THR A 50 6.49 4.40 2.71
C THR A 50 5.48 3.28 2.80
N VAL A 51 5.86 2.21 3.51
CA VAL A 51 5.00 1.06 3.77
C VAL A 51 5.17 0.63 5.22
N TYR A 52 4.06 0.26 5.86
CA TYR A 52 4.10 -0.49 7.12
C TYR A 52 4.51 -1.94 6.88
N GLU A 53 5.14 -2.57 7.87
CA GLU A 53 5.51 -4.00 7.85
C GLU A 53 4.30 -4.91 7.56
N ALA A 54 3.10 -4.51 8.00
CA ALA A 54 1.85 -5.22 7.71
C ALA A 54 1.58 -5.39 6.21
N HIS A 55 2.02 -4.46 5.36
CA HIS A 55 1.91 -4.61 3.91
C HIS A 55 2.81 -5.73 3.38
N LEU A 56 4.03 -5.81 3.90
CA LEU A 56 4.99 -6.85 3.53
C LEU A 56 4.50 -8.22 3.99
N LYS A 57 3.99 -8.31 5.23
CA LYS A 57 3.30 -9.51 5.75
C LYS A 57 2.06 -9.87 4.92
N GLY A 58 1.32 -8.87 4.46
CA GLY A 58 0.17 -9.02 3.57
C GLY A 58 0.48 -9.42 2.13
N GLY A 59 1.77 -9.59 1.78
CA GLY A 59 2.21 -10.09 0.48
C GLY A 59 2.77 -9.03 -0.48
N LEU A 60 2.89 -7.77 -0.06
CA LEU A 60 3.56 -6.75 -0.89
C LEU A 60 5.02 -7.17 -1.12
N ARG A 61 5.44 -7.26 -2.38
CA ARG A 61 6.82 -7.53 -2.77
C ARG A 61 7.29 -6.45 -3.72
N PHE A 62 8.59 -6.16 -3.64
CA PHE A 62 9.26 -5.18 -4.49
C PHE A 62 9.92 -5.88 -5.68
N SER A 63 10.02 -5.26 -6.86
CA SER A 63 9.60 -3.90 -7.23
C SER A 63 8.07 -3.78 -7.34
N VAL A 64 7.46 -2.81 -6.65
CA VAL A 64 6.05 -2.45 -6.90
C VAL A 64 5.96 -1.95 -8.34
N SER A 65 5.04 -2.49 -9.14
CA SER A 65 4.94 -2.14 -10.56
C SER A 65 4.68 -0.66 -10.76
N GLU A 66 5.29 -0.04 -11.79
CA GLU A 66 5.05 1.38 -12.15
C GLU A 66 3.56 1.71 -12.27
N GLU A 67 2.78 0.82 -12.87
CA GLU A 67 1.31 0.94 -12.96
C GLU A 67 0.65 1.14 -11.60
N PHE A 68 1.04 0.36 -10.60
CA PHE A 68 0.49 0.49 -9.26
C PHE A 68 0.84 1.85 -8.65
N TYR A 69 2.05 2.35 -8.87
CA TYR A 69 2.42 3.71 -8.45
C TYR A 69 1.61 4.79 -9.16
N ASP A 70 1.39 4.65 -10.46
CA ASP A 70 0.60 5.61 -11.23
C ASP A 70 -0.87 5.62 -10.78
N ILE A 71 -1.43 4.46 -10.42
CA ILE A 71 -2.74 4.36 -9.76
C ILE A 71 -2.73 5.13 -8.44
N MET A 72 -1.77 4.86 -7.56
CA MET A 72 -1.67 5.55 -6.26
C MET A 72 -1.55 7.06 -6.40
N ARG A 73 -0.70 7.51 -7.34
CA ARG A 73 -0.51 8.92 -7.69
C ARG A 73 -1.80 9.55 -8.20
N ALA A 74 -2.51 8.88 -9.12
CA ALA A 74 -3.77 9.36 -9.68
C ALA A 74 -4.92 9.38 -8.65
N LEU A 75 -4.84 8.55 -7.62
CA LEU A 75 -5.74 8.57 -6.47
C LEU A 75 -5.36 9.66 -5.45
N GLY A 76 -4.16 10.22 -5.52
CA GLY A 76 -3.65 11.21 -4.57
C GLY A 76 -3.41 10.63 -3.17
N MET A 77 -3.13 9.33 -3.09
CA MET A 77 -2.98 8.62 -1.82
C MET A 77 -1.57 8.05 -1.68
N PRO A 78 -0.87 8.28 -0.56
CA PRO A 78 0.37 7.57 -0.31
C PRO A 78 0.05 6.11 0.03
N LEU A 79 0.94 5.19 -0.36
CA LEU A 79 0.75 3.74 -0.16
C LEU A 79 0.53 3.39 1.32
N ALA A 80 1.20 4.10 2.22
CA ALA A 80 1.01 3.95 3.66
C ALA A 80 -0.43 4.16 4.14
N ARG A 81 -1.29 4.92 3.43
CA ARG A 81 -2.70 5.09 3.82
C ARG A 81 -3.59 3.91 3.45
N LEU A 82 -3.14 3.03 2.57
CA LEU A 82 -3.95 1.87 2.19
C LEU A 82 -3.90 0.83 3.28
N GLN A 83 -5.05 0.24 3.57
CA GLN A 83 -5.08 -0.99 4.35
C GLN A 83 -4.52 -2.15 3.52
N PRO A 84 -3.90 -3.18 4.13
CA PRO A 84 -3.38 -4.33 3.40
C PRO A 84 -4.40 -4.99 2.46
N ASN A 85 -5.67 -5.05 2.85
CA ASN A 85 -6.75 -5.56 2.00
C ASN A 85 -7.02 -4.66 0.79
N ALA A 86 -6.96 -3.35 0.97
CA ALA A 86 -7.15 -2.40 -0.12
C ALA A 86 -6.01 -2.51 -1.15
N MET A 87 -4.77 -2.64 -0.66
CA MET A 87 -3.60 -2.89 -1.50
C MET A 87 -3.78 -4.19 -2.31
N ARG A 88 -4.22 -5.28 -1.67
CA ARG A 88 -4.48 -6.56 -2.34
C ARG A 88 -5.45 -6.40 -3.51
N TYR A 89 -6.58 -5.70 -3.32
CA TYR A 89 -7.53 -5.47 -4.41
C TYR A 89 -6.91 -4.70 -5.59
N LEU A 90 -6.13 -3.65 -5.31
CA LEU A 90 -5.47 -2.88 -6.36
C LEU A 90 -4.44 -3.70 -7.14
N VAL A 91 -3.59 -4.47 -6.43
CA VAL A 91 -2.63 -5.37 -7.08
C VAL A 91 -3.35 -6.42 -7.93
N SER A 92 -4.40 -7.05 -7.41
CA SER A 92 -5.21 -8.01 -8.15
C SER A 92 -5.83 -7.41 -9.41
N LEU A 93 -6.31 -6.16 -9.34
CA LEU A 93 -6.85 -5.46 -10.51
C LEU A 93 -5.77 -5.13 -11.54
N CYS A 94 -4.58 -4.68 -11.11
CA CYS A 94 -3.47 -4.44 -12.04
C CYS A 94 -3.11 -5.74 -12.79
N VAL A 95 -2.98 -6.86 -12.07
CA VAL A 95 -2.71 -8.17 -12.68
C VAL A 95 -3.85 -8.60 -13.61
N PHE A 96 -5.10 -8.46 -13.19
CA PHE A 96 -6.26 -8.81 -14.01
C PHE A 96 -6.29 -8.03 -15.33
N PHE A 97 -6.10 -6.71 -15.29
CA PHE A 97 -6.06 -5.89 -16.50
C PHE A 97 -4.88 -6.26 -17.41
N ARG A 98 -3.70 -6.55 -16.83
CA ARG A 98 -2.53 -7.04 -17.60
C ARG A 98 -2.77 -8.35 -18.31
N CYS A 99 -3.47 -9.31 -17.68
CA CYS A 99 -3.85 -10.57 -18.32
C CYS A 99 -4.74 -10.36 -19.56
N HIS A 100 -5.37 -9.19 -19.68
CA HIS A 100 -6.16 -8.76 -20.82
C HIS A 100 -5.47 -7.68 -21.66
N GLU A 101 -4.14 -7.54 -21.55
CA GLU A 101 -3.31 -6.60 -22.30
C GLU A 101 -3.74 -5.14 -22.14
N LYS A 102 -4.27 -4.80 -20.97
CA LYS A 102 -4.71 -3.45 -20.61
C LYS A 102 -4.00 -2.98 -19.35
N LEU A 103 -3.90 -1.66 -19.20
CA LEU A 103 -3.52 -1.04 -17.93
C LEU A 103 -4.79 -0.70 -17.15
N LEU A 104 -4.70 -0.84 -15.82
CA LEU A 104 -5.76 -0.39 -14.93
C LEU A 104 -5.89 1.13 -15.05
N ASN A 105 -7.09 1.61 -15.37
CA ASN A 105 -7.38 3.03 -15.37
C ASN A 105 -7.79 3.46 -13.95
N PRO A 106 -7.20 4.52 -13.36
CA PRO A 106 -7.58 5.02 -12.03
C PRO A 106 -9.08 5.31 -11.87
N LEU A 107 -9.78 5.67 -12.96
CA LEU A 107 -11.23 5.88 -12.96
C LEU A 107 -12.01 4.60 -12.68
N VAL A 108 -11.54 3.45 -13.17
CA VAL A 108 -12.17 2.15 -12.86
C VAL A 108 -12.13 1.92 -11.36
N VAL A 109 -11.02 2.24 -10.69
CA VAL A 109 -10.91 2.12 -9.23
C VAL A 109 -11.90 3.07 -8.53
N LYS A 110 -12.01 4.33 -8.97
CA LYS A 110 -12.98 5.31 -8.40
C LYS A 110 -14.45 4.92 -8.62
N VAL A 111 -14.74 4.23 -9.72
CA VAL A 111 -16.07 3.66 -9.99
C VAL A 111 -16.31 2.45 -9.10
N MET A 112 -15.36 1.51 -9.02
CA MET A 112 -15.54 0.25 -8.31
C MET A 112 -15.58 0.39 -6.79
N PHE A 113 -14.87 1.35 -6.22
CA PHE A 113 -14.71 1.48 -4.77
C PHE A 113 -15.21 2.82 -4.23
N ARG A 114 -15.71 2.78 -3.00
CA ARG A 114 -15.84 3.95 -2.14
C ARG A 114 -14.59 4.06 -1.28
N PHE A 115 -14.08 5.27 -1.18
CA PHE A 115 -12.98 5.61 -0.28
C PHE A 115 -13.55 6.37 0.90
N THR A 116 -13.27 5.90 2.11
CA THR A 116 -13.68 6.57 3.35
C THR A 116 -12.44 6.72 4.23
N GLN A 117 -12.17 7.95 4.65
CA GLN A 117 -11.08 8.21 5.57
C GLN A 117 -11.50 7.78 6.98
N ASN A 118 -10.68 6.96 7.62
CA ASN A 118 -10.82 6.57 9.02
C ASN A 118 -9.48 6.83 9.73
N LEU A 119 -9.43 7.94 10.48
CA LEU A 119 -8.20 8.46 11.08
C LEU A 119 -7.09 8.63 10.03
N ASP A 120 -5.99 7.91 10.17
CA ASP A 120 -4.83 7.92 9.27
C ASP A 120 -4.98 6.97 8.07
N TRP A 121 -6.00 6.11 8.06
CA TRP A 121 -6.20 5.10 7.03
C TRP A 121 -7.30 5.46 6.06
N ILE A 122 -7.19 4.92 4.85
CA ILE A 122 -8.26 4.96 3.86
C ILE A 122 -8.85 3.57 3.73
N VAL A 123 -10.13 3.47 4.07
CA VAL A 123 -10.92 2.27 3.86
C VAL A 123 -11.42 2.28 2.43
N MET A 124 -11.03 1.24 1.68
CA MET A 124 -11.48 1.02 0.31
C MET A 124 -12.54 -0.07 0.31
N THR A 125 -13.80 0.31 0.09
CA THR A 125 -14.94 -0.59 0.15
C THR A 125 -15.50 -0.80 -1.26
N PRO A 126 -15.58 -2.04 -1.77
CA PRO A 126 -16.24 -2.31 -3.05
C PRO A 126 -17.68 -1.80 -3.03
N ARG A 127 -18.13 -1.17 -4.11
CA ARG A 127 -19.56 -0.85 -4.25
C ARG A 127 -20.37 -2.14 -4.45
N PRO A 128 -21.67 -2.16 -4.09
CA PRO A 128 -22.48 -3.37 -4.12
C PRO A 128 -22.45 -4.09 -5.48
N GLU A 129 -22.39 -3.35 -6.57
CA GLU A 129 -22.39 -3.87 -7.95
C GLU A 129 -21.11 -4.66 -8.28
N PHE A 130 -20.03 -4.38 -7.55
CA PHE A 130 -18.71 -5.00 -7.74
C PHE A 130 -18.29 -5.89 -6.56
N SER A 131 -19.18 -6.08 -5.58
CA SER A 131 -18.89 -6.82 -4.36
C SER A 131 -18.55 -8.29 -4.61
N SER A 132 -19.12 -8.92 -5.64
CA SER A 132 -18.81 -10.29 -6.05
C SER A 132 -17.41 -10.46 -6.64
N LEU A 133 -16.88 -9.43 -7.31
CA LEU A 133 -15.52 -9.43 -7.87
C LEU A 133 -14.45 -9.24 -6.80
N CYS A 134 -14.81 -8.57 -5.71
CA CYS A 134 -13.91 -8.29 -4.58
C CYS A 134 -14.26 -9.16 -3.35
N GLY A 135 -15.14 -10.15 -3.53
CA GLY A 135 -15.62 -11.02 -2.46
C GLY A 135 -14.58 -12.08 -2.13
N GLY A 136 -14.09 -12.08 -0.89
CA GLY A 136 -13.09 -13.05 -0.44
C GLY A 136 -12.09 -12.41 0.51
N ASN A 137 -12.54 -12.05 1.71
CA ASN A 137 -11.62 -11.96 2.83
C ASN A 137 -11.66 -13.31 3.54
N PRO A 138 -10.59 -14.13 3.50
CA PRO A 138 -10.55 -15.42 4.18
C PRO A 138 -10.93 -15.29 5.67
N ASP A 139 -10.54 -14.18 6.30
CA ASP A 139 -10.76 -13.93 7.73
C ASP A 139 -12.21 -13.58 8.12
N SER A 140 -13.08 -13.17 7.19
CA SER A 140 -14.48 -12.82 7.54
C SER A 140 -15.47 -13.97 7.30
N THR A 141 -15.07 -15.00 6.57
CA THR A 141 -15.83 -16.25 6.47
C THR A 141 -15.34 -17.21 7.54
N ARG A 142 -16.06 -17.30 8.68
CA ARG A 142 -15.92 -18.35 9.72
C ARG A 142 -16.20 -19.79 9.20
N ARG A 143 -15.94 -20.09 7.93
CA ARG A 143 -16.36 -21.33 7.26
C ARG A 143 -15.23 -22.05 6.51
N TRP A 144 -13.99 -21.84 6.93
CA TRP A 144 -12.86 -22.70 6.58
C TRP A 144 -12.08 -23.00 7.86
#